data_AF-A0A651GRY5-F1
#
_entry.id   AF-A0A651GRY5-F1
#
_cell.length_a   1.000
_cell.length_b   1.000
_cell.length_c   1.000
_cell.angle_alpha   90.00
_cell.angle_beta   90.00
_cell.angle_gamma   90.00
#
_symmetry.space_group_name_H-M   'P 1'
#
loop_
_entity.id
_entity.type
_entity.pdbx_description
1 polymer ?
#
loop_
_entity_poly.entity_id
_entity_poly.type
_entity_poly.pdbx_seq_one_letter_code
_entity_poly.pdbx_strand_id
1 'polypeptide(L)'
;MKKLFVIPAIACLMSLVHQSTSRSLNYADFAHLYRSSCGATDTSDVLFNQQLLDSLNNLEVAGTRGEFLYHRGWTYYLRFAYWGNPKDLEVSKSMFDEAWREHKDIGALWNLGVIAALEGDCHALIDYTNTFVKEANKFPDFELDDAEVAARYEACKDEQISE
;
A
#
# COMPACT_ATOMS: atom_id res chain seq x y z
N MET A 1 -61.15 33.89 31.40
CA MET A 1 -60.89 34.17 29.97
C MET A 1 -59.54 34.85 29.81
N LYS A 2 -58.51 34.11 29.39
CA LYS A 2 -57.47 34.49 28.41
C LYS A 2 -56.62 33.25 28.10
N LYS A 3 -56.63 32.89 26.82
CA LYS A 3 -55.82 31.90 26.06
C LYS A 3 -54.36 32.39 26.00
N LEU A 4 -53.27 31.70 25.62
CA LEU A 4 -52.94 30.40 24.98
C LEU A 4 -51.37 30.30 25.06
N PHE A 5 -50.80 29.07 25.15
CA PHE A 5 -49.52 28.59 24.58
C PHE A 5 -48.18 29.22 25.07
N VAL A 6 -47.04 28.53 25.23
CA VAL A 6 -46.30 27.63 24.29
C VAL A 6 -45.33 26.73 25.10
N ILE A 7 -45.26 25.44 24.77
CA ILE A 7 -44.13 24.50 25.03
C ILE A 7 -43.24 24.59 23.77
N PRO A 8 -41.88 24.73 23.80
CA PRO A 8 -40.96 23.67 24.24
C PRO A 8 -39.58 24.11 24.79
N ALA A 9 -39.14 23.50 25.90
CA ALA A 9 -37.74 23.50 26.33
C ALA A 9 -37.01 22.21 25.89
N ILE A 10 -37.14 21.84 24.61
CA ILE A 10 -36.39 20.76 23.95
C ILE A 10 -35.75 21.37 22.71
N ALA A 11 -34.60 22.04 22.85
CA ALA A 11 -33.74 22.40 21.71
C ALA A 11 -32.41 23.04 22.17
N CYS A 12 -31.77 22.55 23.23
CA CYS A 12 -30.43 23.05 23.58
C CYS A 12 -29.61 21.93 24.20
N LEU A 13 -28.79 21.26 23.38
CA LEU A 13 -27.60 20.42 23.71
C LEU A 13 -27.30 19.30 22.69
N MET A 14 -27.80 19.39 21.45
CA MET A 14 -27.34 18.53 20.34
C MET A 14 -26.61 19.35 19.25
N SER A 15 -25.80 20.32 19.65
CA SER A 15 -25.05 21.19 18.72
C SER A 15 -23.53 21.19 18.97
N LEU A 16 -23.00 20.17 19.66
CA LEU A 16 -21.55 19.91 19.75
C LEU A 16 -21.08 18.85 18.74
N VAL A 17 -21.83 18.66 17.65
CA VAL A 17 -21.37 17.84 16.51
C VAL A 17 -21.02 18.77 15.37
N HIS A 18 -20.02 19.63 15.51
CA HIS A 18 -19.46 20.35 14.36
C HIS A 18 -17.96 20.57 14.52
N GLN A 19 -17.23 19.90 13.63
CA GLN A 19 -15.89 20.22 13.14
C GLN A 19 -14.72 19.88 14.06
N SER A 20 -14.56 18.59 14.36
CA SER A 20 -13.22 18.04 14.17
C SER A 20 -12.95 18.09 12.67
N THR A 21 -12.36 19.17 12.17
CA THR A 21 -11.64 19.11 10.90
C THR A 21 -10.55 18.07 11.12
N SER A 22 -10.81 16.80 10.79
CA SER A 22 -9.75 15.80 10.70
C SER A 22 -8.81 16.34 9.63
N ARG A 23 -7.73 16.98 10.10
CA ARG A 23 -6.72 17.53 9.22
C ARG A 23 -6.00 16.31 8.66
N SER A 24 -6.47 15.84 7.52
CA SER A 24 -5.88 14.70 6.83
C SER A 24 -4.39 14.95 6.64
N LEU A 25 -3.58 13.98 7.02
CA LEU A 25 -2.13 14.08 6.96
C LEU A 25 -1.66 13.89 5.50
N ASN A 26 -0.66 14.67 5.09
CA ASN A 26 0.04 14.46 3.83
C ASN A 26 1.33 13.69 4.10
N TYR A 27 1.46 12.50 3.53
CA TYR A 27 2.60 11.63 3.80
C TYR A 27 3.94 12.23 3.35
N ALA A 28 3.94 13.04 2.29
CA ALA A 28 5.11 13.74 1.76
C ALA A 28 5.86 14.55 2.83
N ASP A 29 5.14 15.07 3.84
CA ASP A 29 5.75 15.83 4.94
C ASP A 29 6.64 14.94 5.83
N PHE A 30 6.47 13.61 5.76
CA PHE A 30 7.15 12.60 6.57
C PHE A 30 7.98 11.61 5.74
N ALA A 31 7.83 11.60 4.42
CA ALA A 31 8.52 10.65 3.52
C ALA A 31 10.05 10.69 3.70
N HIS A 32 10.61 11.86 3.98
CA HIS A 32 12.04 12.04 4.26
C HIS A 32 12.56 11.30 5.51
N LEU A 33 11.66 10.88 6.41
CA LEU A 33 12.02 10.09 7.60
C LEU A 33 12.11 8.60 7.28
N TYR A 34 11.52 8.13 6.17
CA TYR A 34 11.56 6.74 5.77
C TYR A 34 12.98 6.34 5.35
N ARG A 35 13.51 5.26 5.95
CA ARG A 35 14.94 4.93 5.86
C ARG A 35 15.26 3.80 4.88
N SER A 36 14.26 3.03 4.47
CA SER A 36 14.50 1.91 3.55
C SER A 36 14.69 2.44 2.13
N SER A 37 15.76 1.97 1.49
CA SER A 37 16.00 2.12 0.05
C SER A 37 16.23 0.74 -0.57
N CYS A 38 16.39 0.66 -1.89
CA CYS A 38 16.64 -0.58 -2.63
C CYS A 38 18.00 -1.26 -2.33
N GLY A 39 18.70 -0.86 -1.25
CA GLY A 39 19.93 -1.48 -0.78
C GLY A 39 19.70 -2.42 0.41
N ALA A 40 20.80 -2.86 1.03
CA ALA A 40 20.75 -3.60 2.28
C ALA A 40 20.14 -2.71 3.38
N THR A 41 18.85 -2.93 3.67
CA THR A 41 18.19 -2.33 4.83
C THR A 41 18.66 -3.08 6.06
N ASP A 42 18.88 -2.44 7.21
CA ASP A 42 19.15 -3.16 8.45
C ASP A 42 17.84 -3.42 9.23
N THR A 43 17.87 -4.36 10.18
CA THR A 43 16.67 -4.66 10.98
C THR A 43 16.20 -3.46 11.80
N SER A 44 17.10 -2.53 12.15
CA SER A 44 16.74 -1.34 12.93
C SER A 44 15.96 -0.33 12.11
N ASP A 45 16.27 -0.19 10.82
CA ASP A 45 15.53 0.62 9.86
C ASP A 45 14.15 0.04 9.58
N VAL A 46 14.02 -1.29 9.48
CA VAL A 46 12.70 -1.93 9.33
C VAL A 46 11.81 -1.63 10.53
N LEU A 47 12.34 -1.76 11.75
CA LEU A 47 11.59 -1.45 12.97
C LEU A 47 11.26 0.05 13.09
N PHE A 48 12.19 0.93 12.72
CA PHE A 48 11.96 2.37 12.69
C PHE A 48 10.85 2.74 11.70
N ASN A 49 10.93 2.22 10.47
CA ASN A 49 9.94 2.49 9.43
C ASN A 49 8.57 1.95 9.80
N GLN A 50 8.51 0.77 10.41
CA GLN A 50 7.26 0.24 10.94
C GLN A 50 6.65 1.20 11.97
N GLN A 51 7.43 1.62 12.98
CA GLN A 51 6.93 2.54 14.01
C GLN A 51 6.44 3.85 13.41
N LEU A 52 7.17 4.42 12.45
CA LEU A 52 6.77 5.62 11.72
C LEU A 52 5.42 5.41 11.03
N LEU A 53 5.30 4.38 10.20
CA LEU A 53 4.14 4.16 9.35
C LEU A 53 2.90 3.74 10.15
N ASP A 54 3.06 2.91 11.20
CA ASP A 54 1.97 2.54 12.10
C ASP A 54 1.46 3.78 12.87
N SER A 55 2.34 4.72 13.22
CA SER A 55 1.94 5.98 13.85
C SER A 55 1.12 6.86 12.89
N LEU A 56 1.54 6.97 11.63
CA LEU A 56 0.85 7.76 10.61
C LEU A 56 -0.49 7.13 10.20
N ASN A 57 -0.60 5.79 10.19
CA ASN A 57 -1.83 5.09 9.86
C ASN A 57 -3.02 5.48 10.75
N ASN A 58 -2.75 5.88 12.00
CA ASN A 58 -3.78 6.32 12.94
C ASN A 58 -4.30 7.75 12.68
N LEU A 59 -3.71 8.49 11.72
CA LEU A 59 -3.93 9.93 11.52
C LEU A 59 -4.61 10.29 10.19
N GLU A 60 -5.29 9.35 9.53
CA GLU A 60 -5.96 9.54 8.23
C GLU A 60 -5.06 10.22 7.17
N VAL A 61 -4.29 9.41 6.45
CA VAL A 61 -3.44 9.87 5.35
C VAL A 61 -4.27 10.04 4.07
N ALA A 62 -4.39 11.28 3.58
CA ALA A 62 -5.09 11.58 2.32
C ALA A 62 -4.14 12.12 1.24
N GLY A 63 -3.18 12.98 1.60
CA GLY A 63 -2.15 13.45 0.68
C GLY A 63 -1.07 12.38 0.49
N THR A 64 -0.64 12.15 -0.76
CA THR A 64 0.39 11.16 -1.14
C THR A 64 0.14 9.74 -0.59
N ARG A 65 -1.15 9.35 -0.50
CA ARG A 65 -1.57 8.04 0.01
C ARG A 65 -0.96 6.85 -0.75
N GLY A 66 -0.79 6.94 -2.07
CA GLY A 66 -0.15 5.89 -2.87
C GLY A 66 1.27 5.57 -2.39
N GLU A 67 2.08 6.60 -2.16
CA GLU A 67 3.45 6.45 -1.64
C GLU A 67 3.46 5.87 -0.21
N PHE A 68 2.53 6.32 0.64
CA PHE A 68 2.34 5.76 1.98
C PHE A 68 2.01 4.26 1.93
N LEU A 69 1.07 3.85 1.09
CA LEU A 69 0.69 2.45 0.89
C LEU A 69 1.87 1.64 0.36
N TYR A 70 2.62 2.18 -0.61
CA TYR A 70 3.81 1.54 -1.15
C TYR A 70 4.88 1.31 -0.07
N HIS A 71 5.26 2.34 0.69
CA HIS A 71 6.26 2.21 1.76
C HIS A 71 5.81 1.29 2.89
N ARG A 72 4.51 1.28 3.21
CA ARG A 72 3.95 0.33 4.16
C ARG A 72 3.99 -1.09 3.64
N GLY A 73 3.59 -1.33 2.39
CA GLY A 73 3.74 -2.62 1.74
C GLY A 73 5.18 -3.11 1.82
N TRP A 74 6.14 -2.28 1.42
CA TRP A 74 7.56 -2.62 1.45
C TRP A 74 8.08 -2.91 2.86
N THR A 75 7.66 -2.13 3.86
CA THR A 75 8.06 -2.38 5.26
C THR A 75 7.58 -3.75 5.73
N TYR A 76 6.34 -4.13 5.43
CA TYR A 76 5.80 -5.44 5.81
C TYR A 76 6.44 -6.59 4.99
N TYR A 77 6.78 -6.36 3.72
CA TYR A 77 7.59 -7.31 2.94
C TYR A 77 8.96 -7.56 3.58
N LEU A 78 9.68 -6.50 3.96
CA LEU A 78 10.97 -6.62 4.64
C LEU A 78 10.83 -7.33 5.98
N ARG A 79 9.74 -7.10 6.71
CA ARG A 79 9.44 -7.84 7.94
C ARG A 79 9.30 -9.35 7.66
N PHE A 80 8.56 -9.72 6.63
CA PHE A 80 8.48 -11.11 6.20
C PHE A 80 9.87 -11.66 5.84
N ALA A 81 10.68 -10.93 5.09
CA ALA A 81 12.03 -11.36 4.70
C ALA A 81 12.96 -11.60 5.90
N TYR A 82 12.87 -10.78 6.96
CA TYR A 82 13.69 -10.94 8.17
C TYR A 82 13.18 -12.00 9.14
N TRP A 83 11.86 -12.07 9.34
CA TRP A 83 11.26 -12.84 10.43
C TRP A 83 10.38 -14.00 9.98
N GLY A 84 10.13 -14.15 8.67
CA GLY A 84 9.42 -15.28 8.08
C GLY A 84 7.95 -15.39 8.45
N ASN A 85 7.32 -14.32 8.96
CA ASN A 85 5.92 -14.35 9.39
C ASN A 85 4.97 -14.17 8.20
N PRO A 86 4.16 -15.18 7.82
CA PRO A 86 3.30 -15.10 6.63
C PRO A 86 2.27 -13.97 6.69
N LYS A 87 1.82 -13.58 7.89
CA LYS A 87 0.89 -12.45 8.05
C LYS A 87 1.49 -11.12 7.59
N ASP A 88 2.81 -10.97 7.71
CA ASP A 88 3.48 -9.76 7.23
C ASP A 88 3.47 -9.72 5.68
N LEU A 89 3.58 -10.89 5.03
CA LEU A 89 3.41 -11.01 3.57
C LEU A 89 1.97 -10.69 3.12
N GLU A 90 0.96 -11.17 3.85
CA GLU A 90 -0.45 -10.86 3.58
C GLU A 90 -0.73 -9.35 3.68
N VAL A 91 -0.22 -8.69 4.72
CA VAL A 91 -0.35 -7.22 4.86
C VAL A 91 0.37 -6.51 3.72
N SER A 92 1.58 -6.96 3.37
CA SER A 92 2.32 -6.40 2.24
C SER A 92 1.52 -6.49 0.94
N LYS A 93 0.94 -7.66 0.65
CA LYS A 93 0.11 -7.90 -0.53
C LYS A 93 -1.09 -6.97 -0.56
N SER A 94 -1.80 -6.84 0.56
CA SER A 94 -2.96 -5.95 0.67
C SER A 94 -2.61 -4.48 0.43
N MET A 95 -1.47 -4.00 0.94
CA MET A 95 -1.06 -2.61 0.76
C MET A 95 -0.67 -2.34 -0.70
N PHE A 96 0.05 -3.27 -1.35
CA PHE A 96 0.39 -3.13 -2.76
C PHE A 96 -0.83 -3.24 -3.69
N ASP A 97 -1.80 -4.10 -3.38
CA ASP A 97 -3.08 -4.16 -4.12
C ASP A 97 -3.83 -2.83 -4.06
N GLU A 98 -3.95 -2.23 -2.86
CA GLU A 98 -4.58 -0.93 -2.69
C GLU A 98 -3.83 0.17 -3.44
N ALA A 99 -2.50 0.21 -3.33
CA ALA A 99 -1.66 1.17 -4.05
C ALA A 99 -1.84 1.07 -5.58
N TRP A 100 -1.89 -0.14 -6.13
CA TRP A 100 -2.12 -0.36 -7.55
C TRP A 100 -3.56 0.00 -7.97
N ARG A 101 -4.57 -0.43 -7.22
CA ARG A 101 -5.97 -0.21 -7.56
C ARG A 101 -6.34 1.27 -7.51
N GLU A 102 -5.94 1.97 -6.47
CA GLU A 102 -6.38 3.35 -6.19
C GLU A 102 -5.45 4.40 -6.79
N HIS A 103 -4.15 4.11 -6.88
CA HIS A 103 -3.14 5.09 -7.27
C HIS A 103 -2.32 4.72 -8.51
N LYS A 104 -2.52 3.51 -9.07
CA LYS A 104 -1.77 3.00 -10.22
C LYS A 104 -0.26 3.01 -9.99
N ASP A 105 0.15 2.72 -8.76
CA ASP A 105 1.57 2.58 -8.43
C ASP A 105 2.16 1.34 -9.12
N ILE A 106 3.05 1.59 -10.09
CA ILE A 106 3.64 0.53 -10.93
C ILE A 106 4.66 -0.30 -10.15
N GLY A 107 5.34 0.31 -9.16
CA GLY A 107 6.22 -0.42 -8.25
C GLY A 107 5.45 -1.41 -7.40
N ALA A 108 4.26 -1.03 -6.92
CA ALA A 108 3.37 -1.93 -6.20
C ALA A 108 2.95 -3.13 -7.06
N LEU A 109 2.66 -2.89 -8.35
CA LEU A 109 2.34 -3.96 -9.31
C LEU A 109 3.51 -4.94 -9.51
N TRP A 110 4.73 -4.43 -9.61
CA TRP A 110 5.93 -5.28 -9.65
C TRP A 110 6.03 -6.13 -8.37
N ASN A 111 5.87 -5.54 -7.20
CA ASN A 111 5.95 -6.24 -5.92
C ASN A 111 4.84 -7.27 -5.72
N LEU A 112 3.62 -7.04 -6.25
CA LEU A 112 2.56 -8.06 -6.26
C LEU A 112 2.99 -9.32 -7.02
N GLY A 113 3.70 -9.16 -8.15
CA GLY A 113 4.29 -10.29 -8.84
C GLY A 113 5.36 -11.01 -8.01
N VAL A 114 6.23 -10.29 -7.28
CA VAL A 114 7.20 -10.93 -6.36
C VAL A 114 6.47 -11.77 -5.32
N ILE A 115 5.42 -11.23 -4.72
CA ILE A 115 4.63 -11.96 -3.72
C ILE A 115 3.96 -13.19 -4.34
N ALA A 116 3.36 -13.09 -5.52
CA ALA A 116 2.78 -14.23 -6.21
C ALA A 116 3.81 -15.35 -6.47
N ALA A 117 5.04 -14.99 -6.85
CA ALA A 117 6.12 -15.96 -7.00
C ALA A 117 6.48 -16.65 -5.66
N LEU A 118 6.52 -15.91 -4.55
CA LEU A 118 6.77 -16.46 -3.22
C LEU A 118 5.65 -17.39 -2.74
N GLU A 119 4.41 -17.12 -3.17
CA GLU A 119 3.24 -17.96 -2.90
C GLU A 119 3.14 -19.17 -3.83
N GLY A 120 3.94 -19.23 -4.90
CA GLY A 120 3.86 -20.25 -5.94
C GLY A 120 2.62 -20.11 -6.84
N ASP A 121 2.01 -18.92 -6.92
CA ASP A 121 0.87 -18.65 -7.78
C ASP A 121 1.35 -18.16 -9.15
N CYS A 122 1.58 -19.12 -10.06
CA CYS A 122 2.10 -18.82 -11.39
C CYS A 122 1.13 -18.02 -12.25
N HIS A 123 -0.18 -18.27 -12.14
CA HIS A 123 -1.16 -17.47 -12.89
C HIS A 123 -1.10 -16.00 -12.46
N ALA A 124 -1.12 -15.73 -11.16
CA ALA A 124 -1.01 -14.37 -10.65
C ALA A 124 0.33 -13.71 -11.00
N LEU A 125 1.45 -14.44 -10.90
CA LEU A 125 2.76 -13.92 -11.29
C LEU A 125 2.78 -13.46 -12.75
N ILE A 126 2.29 -14.31 -13.66
CA ILE A 126 2.27 -13.99 -15.09
C ILE A 126 1.32 -12.81 -15.37
N ASP A 127 0.15 -12.79 -14.75
CA ASP A 127 -0.83 -11.69 -14.92
C ASP A 127 -0.28 -10.35 -14.44
N TYR A 128 0.36 -10.31 -13.26
CA TYR A 128 1.00 -9.10 -12.76
C TYR A 128 2.17 -8.67 -13.64
N THR A 129 2.98 -9.61 -14.14
CA THR A 129 4.12 -9.31 -15.03
C THR A 129 3.66 -8.74 -16.36
N ASN A 130 2.66 -9.35 -17.00
CA ASN A 130 2.07 -8.85 -18.24
C ASN A 130 1.46 -7.46 -18.06
N THR A 131 0.76 -7.25 -16.94
CA THR A 131 0.19 -5.93 -16.62
C THR A 131 1.29 -4.90 -16.40
N PHE A 132 2.37 -5.25 -15.69
CA PHE A 132 3.50 -4.36 -15.46
C PHE A 132 4.16 -3.93 -16.77
N VAL A 133 4.49 -4.87 -17.66
CA VAL A 133 5.09 -4.58 -18.98
C VAL A 133 4.19 -3.66 -19.79
N LYS A 134 2.88 -3.92 -19.80
CA LYS A 134 1.89 -3.07 -20.50
C LYS A 134 1.86 -1.64 -19.95
N GLU A 135 1.90 -1.48 -18.63
CA GLU A 135 1.82 -0.17 -17.99
C GLU A 135 3.15 0.60 -18.11
N ALA A 136 4.28 -0.07 -17.91
CA ALA A 136 5.62 0.48 -18.06
C ALA A 136 5.86 1.05 -19.48
N ASN A 137 5.43 0.33 -20.52
CA ASN A 137 5.54 0.79 -21.91
C ASN A 137 4.76 2.09 -22.24
N LYS A 138 3.92 2.58 -21.31
CA LYS A 138 3.26 3.90 -21.46
C LYS A 138 4.18 5.05 -21.08
N PHE A 139 5.31 4.78 -20.42
CA PHE A 139 6.26 5.78 -19.92
C PHE A 139 7.53 5.72 -20.78
N PRO A 140 7.78 6.70 -21.66
CA PRO A 140 8.91 6.64 -22.60
C PRO A 140 10.28 6.69 -21.92
N ASP A 141 10.35 7.22 -20.69
CA ASP A 141 11.59 7.31 -19.90
C ASP A 141 11.78 6.13 -18.95
N PHE A 142 10.84 5.17 -18.92
CA PHE A 142 10.96 3.98 -18.10
C PHE A 142 11.61 2.85 -18.90
N GLU A 143 12.84 2.48 -18.53
CA GLU A 143 13.54 1.35 -19.14
C GLU A 143 13.15 0.05 -18.43
N LEU A 144 12.60 -0.89 -19.18
CA LEU A 144 12.30 -2.23 -18.69
C LEU A 144 13.58 -3.06 -18.64
N ASP A 145 13.83 -3.71 -17.51
CA ASP A 145 14.86 -4.75 -17.43
C ASP A 145 14.29 -6.06 -17.98
N ASP A 146 14.56 -6.31 -19.27
CA ASP A 146 14.11 -7.52 -19.97
C ASP A 146 14.59 -8.81 -19.29
N ALA A 147 15.73 -8.79 -18.60
CA ALA A 147 16.26 -9.95 -17.89
C ALA A 147 15.44 -10.26 -16.63
N GLU A 148 15.06 -9.23 -15.86
CA GLU A 148 14.16 -9.40 -14.71
C GLU A 148 12.76 -9.87 -15.13
N VAL A 149 12.24 -9.33 -16.23
CA VAL A 149 10.96 -9.76 -16.80
C VAL A 149 11.03 -11.22 -17.25
N ALA A 150 12.08 -11.61 -17.99
CA ALA A 150 12.28 -12.98 -18.43
C ALA A 150 12.40 -13.96 -17.25
N ALA A 151 13.09 -13.58 -16.17
CA ALA A 151 13.24 -14.41 -14.98
C ALA A 151 11.89 -14.78 -14.34
N ARG A 152 10.90 -13.88 -14.37
CA ARG A 152 9.54 -14.16 -13.87
C ARG A 152 8.79 -15.17 -14.72
N TYR A 153 8.93 -15.11 -16.05
CA TYR A 153 8.33 -16.10 -16.94
C TYR A 153 8.99 -17.48 -16.75
N GLU A 154 10.32 -17.52 -16.66
CA GLU A 154 11.06 -18.76 -16.47
C GLU A 154 10.74 -19.44 -15.14
N ALA A 155 10.42 -18.68 -14.09
CA ALA A 155 9.99 -19.23 -12.79
C ALA A 155 8.73 -20.11 -12.87
N CYS A 156 7.91 -19.97 -13.92
CA CYS A 156 6.64 -20.68 -14.09
C CYS A 156 6.58 -21.58 -15.34
N LYS A 157 7.73 -21.83 -15.98
CA LYS A 157 7.80 -22.52 -17.27
C LYS A 157 7.32 -23.96 -17.23
N ASP A 158 7.49 -24.65 -16.11
CA ASP A 158 7.11 -26.05 -15.97
C ASP A 158 5.60 -26.24 -15.75
N GLU A 159 4.90 -25.25 -15.21
CA GLU A 159 3.45 -25.30 -15.00
C GLU A 159 2.66 -25.06 -16.29
N GLN A 160 3.21 -24.28 -17.23
CA GLN A 160 2.58 -23.99 -18.53
C GLN A 160 2.54 -25.20 -19.49
N ILE A 161 3.26 -26.28 -19.18
CA ILE A 161 3.29 -27.52 -19.99
C ILE A 161 2.17 -28.48 -19.58
N SER A 162 1.47 -28.19 -18.47
CA SER A 162 0.48 -29.10 -17.86
C SER A 162 -0.98 -28.83 -18.24
N GLU A 163 -1.25 -27.81 -19.05
CA GLU A 163 -2.56 -27.50 -19.65
C GLU A 163 -2.70 -28.03 -21.08
#